data_AF-A0A8T7CVH8-F1
#
_entry.id   AF-A0A8T7CVH8-F1
#
_cell.length_a   1.000
_cell.length_b   1.000
_cell.length_c   1.000
_cell.angle_alpha   90.00
_cell.angle_beta   90.00
_cell.angle_gamma   90.00
#
_symmetry.space_group_name_H-M   'P 1'
#
loop_
_entity.id
_entity.type
_entity.pdbx_description
1 polymer ?
#
loop_
_entity_poly.entity_id
_entity_poly.type
_entity_poly.pdbx_seq_one_letter_code
_entity_poly.pdbx_strand_id
1 'polypeptide(L)'
;RAGEARQLLHQHARERNPDASLYQLMAVAEGEAGYPIEAHQSLAEHHYLNGQTRAAIRQLDIALGLKSDNFFELSKVQARRDQLRLLDREETTHK
;
A
#
# COMPACT_ATOMS: atom_id res chain seq x y z
N ARG A 1 -21.41 -2.42 4.88
CA ARG A 1 -21.19 -1.87 3.51
C ARG A 1 -19.67 -1.65 3.32
N ALA A 2 -19.08 -1.89 2.14
CA ALA A 2 -17.61 -1.84 1.96
C ALA A 2 -16.97 -0.46 2.29
N GLY A 3 -17.64 0.64 1.95
CA GLY A 3 -17.14 1.98 2.28
C GLY A 3 -17.06 2.29 3.78
N GLU A 4 -17.95 1.71 4.58
CA GLU A 4 -17.93 1.82 6.05
C GLU A 4 -16.78 1.02 6.65
N ALA A 5 -16.53 -0.19 6.14
CA ALA A 5 -15.37 -0.99 6.52
C ALA A 5 -14.06 -0.26 6.24
N ARG A 6 -13.91 0.34 5.05
CA ARG A 6 -12.74 1.16 4.70
C ARG A 6 -12.50 2.30 5.70
N GLN A 7 -13.56 3.04 6.07
CA GLN A 7 -13.43 4.16 7.02
C GLN A 7 -12.98 3.71 8.41
N LEU A 8 -13.57 2.63 8.94
CA LEU A 8 -13.19 2.08 10.24
C LEU A 8 -11.73 1.62 10.28
N LEU A 9 -11.26 0.98 9.21
CA LEU A 9 -9.89 0.50 9.12
C LEU A 9 -8.88 1.64 9.04
N HIS A 10 -9.17 2.71 8.30
CA HIS A 10 -8.32 3.91 8.28
C HIS A 10 -8.24 4.59 9.65
N GLN A 11 -9.35 4.63 10.41
CA GLN A 11 -9.32 5.16 11.77
C GLN A 11 -8.42 4.29 12.66
N HIS A 12 -8.58 2.97 12.60
CA HIS A 12 -7.79 2.04 13.40
C HIS A 12 -6.29 2.11 13.10
N ALA A 13 -5.91 2.29 11.83
CA ALA A 13 -4.52 2.43 11.41
C ALA A 13 -3.82 3.69 11.97
N ARG A 14 -4.57 4.72 12.35
CA ARG A 14 -4.02 5.97 12.93
C ARG A 14 -3.69 5.84 14.42
N GLU A 15 -4.29 4.88 15.11
CA GLU A 15 -4.26 4.76 16.57
C GLU A 15 -3.25 3.70 17.07
N ARG A 16 -2.62 2.94 16.16
CA ARG A 16 -1.78 1.78 16.49
C ARG A 16 -0.51 1.66 15.63
N ASN A 17 0.41 0.81 16.08
CA ASN A 17 1.58 0.38 15.31
C ASN A 17 1.14 -0.28 13.98
N PRO A 18 1.97 -0.18 12.91
CA PRO A 18 1.68 -0.84 11.64
C PRO A 18 1.45 -2.35 11.79
N ASP A 19 0.33 -2.87 11.27
CA ASP A 19 -0.05 -4.28 11.31
C ASP A 19 -0.35 -4.80 9.89
N ALA A 20 0.37 -5.83 9.46
CA ALA A 20 0.22 -6.42 8.13
C ALA A 20 -1.19 -6.98 7.88
N SER A 21 -1.85 -7.52 8.89
CA SER A 21 -3.20 -8.09 8.77
C SER A 21 -4.24 -7.01 8.55
N LEU A 22 -4.05 -5.85 9.20
CA LEU A 22 -4.91 -4.68 9.01
C LEU A 22 -4.83 -4.17 7.57
N TYR A 23 -3.63 -4.05 7.01
CA TYR A 23 -3.45 -3.62 5.62
C TYR A 23 -4.03 -4.62 4.60
N GLN A 24 -3.99 -5.92 4.88
CA GLN A 24 -4.65 -6.91 4.04
C GLN A 24 -6.18 -6.69 4.02
N LEU A 25 -6.79 -6.45 5.18
CA LEU A 25 -8.22 -6.17 5.28
C LEU A 25 -8.60 -4.85 4.61
N MET A 26 -7.75 -3.82 4.73
CA MET A 26 -7.92 -2.56 4.00
C MET A 26 -7.92 -2.77 2.49
N ALA A 27 -6.97 -3.53 1.96
CA ALA A 27 -6.89 -3.81 0.53
C ALA A 27 -8.16 -4.48 -0.01
N VAL A 28 -8.73 -5.43 0.73
CA VAL A 28 -10.00 -6.07 0.37
C VAL A 28 -11.14 -5.04 0.36
N ALA A 29 -11.28 -4.27 1.43
CA ALA A 29 -12.34 -3.27 1.55
C ALA A 29 -12.25 -2.17 0.48
N GLU A 30 -11.03 -1.71 0.16
CA GLU A 30 -10.77 -0.71 -0.87
C GLU A 30 -11.07 -1.25 -2.28
N GLY A 31 -10.64 -2.49 -2.58
CA GLY A 31 -10.94 -3.15 -3.84
C GLY A 31 -12.45 -3.33 -4.06
N GLU A 32 -13.16 -3.83 -3.04
CA GLU A 32 -14.62 -3.99 -3.09
C GLU A 32 -15.37 -2.64 -3.17
N ALA A 33 -14.78 -1.57 -2.64
CA ALA A 33 -15.36 -0.24 -2.67
C ALA A 33 -14.99 0.57 -3.95
N GLY A 34 -14.23 -0.02 -4.89
CA GLY A 34 -13.88 0.63 -6.16
C GLY A 34 -12.70 1.60 -6.06
N TYR A 35 -11.80 1.39 -5.10
CA TYR A 35 -10.59 2.17 -4.88
C TYR A 35 -9.33 1.33 -5.18
N PRO A 36 -9.06 0.99 -6.45
CA PRO A 36 -8.02 0.02 -6.80
C PRO A 36 -6.60 0.54 -6.53
N ILE A 37 -6.36 1.86 -6.63
CA ILE A 37 -5.05 2.46 -6.33
C ILE A 37 -4.73 2.27 -4.85
N GLU A 38 -5.67 2.63 -3.99
CA GLU A 38 -5.55 2.48 -2.55
C GLU A 38 -5.42 1.00 -2.16
N ALA A 39 -6.19 0.11 -2.79
CA ALA A 39 -6.10 -1.33 -2.54
C ALA A 39 -4.68 -1.88 -2.80
N HIS A 40 -4.07 -1.50 -3.93
CA HIS A 40 -2.70 -1.88 -4.24
C HIS A 40 -1.69 -1.22 -3.28
N GLN A 41 -1.91 0.02 -2.85
CA GLN A 41 -1.08 0.65 -1.83
C GLN A 41 -1.15 -0.11 -0.50
N SER A 42 -2.34 -0.52 -0.06
CA SER A 42 -2.53 -1.33 1.14
C SER A 42 -1.86 -2.70 1.03
N LEU A 43 -1.95 -3.37 -0.14
CA LEU A 43 -1.20 -4.61 -0.39
C LEU A 43 0.32 -4.39 -0.34
N ALA A 44 0.80 -3.23 -0.77
CA ALA A 44 2.22 -2.91 -0.67
C ALA A 44 2.68 -2.86 0.79
N GLU A 45 1.94 -2.17 1.65
CA GLU A 45 2.26 -2.11 3.08
C GLU A 45 2.18 -3.48 3.76
N HIS A 46 1.18 -4.29 3.42
CA HIS A 46 1.08 -5.67 3.89
C HIS A 46 2.34 -6.48 3.53
N HIS A 47 2.76 -6.44 2.27
CA HIS A 47 3.96 -7.16 1.83
C HIS A 47 5.22 -6.62 2.51
N TYR A 48 5.37 -5.31 2.63
CA TYR A 48 6.54 -4.69 3.27
C TYR A 48 6.66 -5.12 4.74
N LEU A 49 5.56 -5.09 5.49
CA LEU A 49 5.54 -5.52 6.90
C LEU A 49 5.83 -7.01 7.08
N ASN A 50 5.61 -7.82 6.04
CA ASN A 50 5.98 -9.24 6.00
C ASN A 50 7.41 -9.48 5.44
N GLY A 51 8.23 -8.44 5.26
CA GLY A 51 9.60 -8.55 4.74
C GLY A 51 9.68 -8.84 3.24
N GLN A 52 8.57 -8.68 2.51
CA GLN A 52 8.47 -8.97 1.08
C GLN A 52 8.63 -7.69 0.25
N THR A 53 9.71 -6.93 0.48
CA THR A 53 9.93 -5.59 -0.08
C THR A 53 9.74 -5.51 -1.61
N ARG A 54 10.21 -6.49 -2.37
CA ARG A 54 10.02 -6.52 -3.83
C ARG A 54 8.56 -6.76 -4.25
N ALA A 55 7.80 -7.54 -3.48
CA ALA A 55 6.38 -7.70 -3.73
C ALA A 55 5.63 -6.39 -3.45
N ALA A 56 6.03 -5.66 -2.39
CA ALA A 56 5.48 -4.35 -2.09
C ALA A 56 5.72 -3.35 -3.24
N ILE A 57 6.95 -3.27 -3.77
CA ILE A 57 7.29 -2.42 -4.92
C ILE A 57 6.40 -2.74 -6.13
N ARG A 58 6.18 -4.03 -6.43
CA ARG A 58 5.33 -4.45 -7.56
C ARG A 58 3.90 -3.96 -7.41
N GLN A 59 3.32 -4.01 -6.20
CA GLN A 59 1.97 -3.50 -5.97
C GLN A 59 1.89 -1.99 -6.24
N LEU A 60 2.89 -1.22 -5.80
CA LEU A 60 2.94 0.22 -6.05
C LEU A 60 3.14 0.55 -7.54
N ASP A 61 3.91 -0.26 -8.27
CA ASP A 61 4.04 -0.12 -9.72
C ASP A 61 2.71 -0.42 -10.45
N ILE A 62 1.93 -1.40 -9.99
CA ILE A 62 0.57 -1.64 -10.52
C ILE A 62 -0.32 -0.42 -10.25
N ALA A 63 -0.32 0.09 -9.02
CA ALA A 63 -1.11 1.27 -8.64
C ALA A 63 -0.81 2.50 -9.53
N LEU A 64 0.47 2.75 -9.84
CA LEU A 64 0.90 3.86 -10.71
C LEU A 64 0.54 3.65 -12.19
N GLY A 65 0.30 2.42 -12.61
CA GLY A 65 -0.16 2.10 -13.97
C GLY A 65 -1.66 2.30 -14.18
N LEU A 66 -2.43 2.50 -13.11
CA LEU A 66 -3.88 2.73 -13.19
C LEU A 66 -4.18 4.18 -13.59
N LYS A 67 -5.23 4.36 -14.39
CA LYS A 67 -5.72 5.71 -14.75
C LYS A 67 -6.32 6.38 -13.53
N SER A 68 -5.87 7.59 -13.20
CA SER A 68 -6.43 8.43 -12.16
C SER A 68 -6.16 9.90 -12.44
N ASP A 69 -7.16 10.73 -12.23
CA ASP A 69 -7.03 12.19 -12.30
C ASP A 69 -6.54 12.78 -10.96
N ASN A 70 -6.39 11.94 -9.93
CA ASN A 70 -5.93 12.34 -8.62
C ASN A 70 -4.40 12.24 -8.51
N PHE A 71 -3.72 13.25 -9.06
CA PHE A 71 -2.25 13.35 -9.04
C PHE A 71 -1.65 13.33 -7.64
N PHE A 72 -2.38 13.79 -6.62
CA PHE A 72 -1.89 13.78 -5.24
C PHE A 72 -1.77 12.36 -4.69
N GLU A 73 -2.74 11.49 -4.97
CA GLU A 73 -2.66 10.07 -4.59
C GLU A 73 -1.52 9.37 -5.33
N LEU A 74 -1.39 9.58 -6.64
CA LEU A 74 -0.29 9.02 -7.42
C LEU A 74 1.08 9.48 -6.90
N SER A 75 1.21 10.74 -6.49
CA SER A 75 2.45 11.27 -5.91
C SER A 75 2.84 10.55 -4.61
N LYS A 76 1.86 10.22 -3.76
CA LYS A 76 2.09 9.45 -2.52
C LYS A 76 2.53 8.02 -2.81
N VAL A 77 1.87 7.35 -3.76
CA VAL A 77 2.23 6.00 -4.20
C VAL A 77 3.65 5.98 -4.77
N GLN A 78 3.99 6.97 -5.59
CA GLN A 78 5.33 7.10 -6.17
C GLN A 78 6.41 7.30 -5.09
N ALA A 79 6.20 8.24 -4.16
CA ALA A 79 7.15 8.50 -3.08
C ALA A 79 7.41 7.25 -2.24
N ARG A 80 6.35 6.50 -1.89
CA ARG A 80 6.48 5.24 -1.15
C ARG A 80 7.26 4.18 -1.92
N ARG A 81 7.00 4.04 -3.23
CA ARG A 81 7.73 3.09 -4.09
C ARG A 81 9.21 3.41 -4.14
N ASP A 82 9.54 4.69 -4.32
CA ASP A 82 10.93 5.13 -4.43
C ASP A 82 11.69 4.92 -3.11
N GLN A 83 11.01 5.11 -1.97
CA GLN A 83 11.52 4.71 -0.65
C GLN A 83 11.80 3.21 -0.57
N LEU A 84 10.85 2.35 -0.95
CA LEU A 84 11.05 0.89 -0.88
C LEU A 84 12.15 0.40 -1.83
N ARG A 85 12.32 1.04 -2.99
CA ARG A 85 13.44 0.77 -3.92
C ARG A 85 14.79 1.17 -3.35
N LEU A 86 14.85 2.18 -2.49
CA LEU A 86 16.08 2.52 -1.78
C LEU A 86 16.40 1.41 -0.76
N LEU A 87 15.42 1.01 0.06
CA LEU A 87 15.58 -0.05 1.05
C LEU A 87 16.03 -1.39 0.42
N ASP A 88 15.40 -1.84 -0.68
CA ASP A 88 15.80 -3.09 -1.36
C ASP A 88 17.23 -3.03 -1.91
N ARG A 89 17.69 -1.86 -2.38
CA ARG A 89 19.09 -1.66 -2.81
C ARG A 89 20.07 -1.71 -1.65
N GLU A 90 19.73 -1.10 -0.52
CA GLU A 90 20.55 -1.15 0.69
C GLU A 90 20.65 -2.60 1.21
N GLU A 91 19.54 -3.33 1.28
CA GLU A 91 19.52 -4.74 1.71
C GLU A 91 20.35 -5.67 0.81
N THR A 92 20.35 -5.43 -0.50
CA THR A 92 21.12 -6.24 -1.45
C THR A 92 22.61 -5.91 -1.48
N THR A 93 23.01 -4.71 -1.05
CA THR A 93 24.43 -4.31 -0.99
C THR A 93 25.15 -4.91 0.23
N HIS A 94 24.40 -5.28 1.28
CA HIS A 94 24.93 -5.78 2.55
C HIS A 94 24.79 -7.32 2.70
N LYS A 95 24.42 -8.05 1.65
CA LYS A 95 24.33 -9.51 1.59
C LYS A 95 25.46 -10.08 0.74
#